data_AF-A0A2N0ZYE1-F1
#
_entry.id   AF-A0A2N0ZYE1-F1
#
_cell.length_a   1.000
_cell.length_b   1.000
_cell.length_c   1.000
_cell.angle_alpha   90.00
_cell.angle_beta   90.00
_cell.angle_gamma   90.00
#
_symmetry.space_group_name_H-M   'P 1'
#
loop_
_entity.id
_entity.type
_entity.pdbx_description
1 polymer ?
#
loop_
_entity_poly.entity_id
_entity_poly.type
_entity_poly.pdbx_seq_one_letter_code
_entity_poly.pdbx_strand_id
1 'polypeptide(L)'
;MADSFLLFDNQTKEQISDKVLPLFDDKVFPKAWESDSPAQFHAESRVYAYISDENAPAVIEAAILGGWFLAILPHADARFANRGFCIESNLQKAIQAVQTVNPQKVDVLRCNNQLVLSCVVLGECFNLLPSAQSLNWRERIKFAVNNMINVRTIRPQKMHFATENENIFSTAAIGLVIVEHAHGSSLSRNILPETHINDGMCHSMIIAPRSVMEMLRFFVMSPLRQTLNLPNFLGLLKTKSFTVSNGEPLSYKIDGQYYQAEQLVVETQSRVLNLLVSEALAITETSPSHKEQRKVTRLPAGEAITAMVSKELPFIAHAATEEFKGLYQLLRENATTSPAFLTLMVLSTLLASIGLFANSAPVIIGAMILAPLMAPIISLSMALARQDSNLLTASIKTLLTGLFLSLGFAACASFIMPMETVTSEIAARLSPSLLDLAVAVISGIAGAYAHARIEAAKSMAGVAIAVTKVV
;
A
#
# COMPACT_ATOMS: atom_id res chain seq x y z
N MET A 1 25.72 13.51 -42.79
CA MET A 1 25.19 14.62 -41.96
C MET A 1 23.87 14.12 -41.43
N ALA A 2 23.64 14.13 -40.12
CA ALA A 2 22.35 13.68 -39.57
C ALA A 2 21.29 14.73 -39.94
N ASP A 3 20.43 14.41 -40.89
CA ASP A 3 19.34 15.31 -41.28
C ASP A 3 18.37 15.44 -40.10
N SER A 4 17.94 16.68 -39.84
CA SER A 4 16.98 17.03 -38.79
C SER A 4 15.60 17.24 -39.40
N PHE A 5 14.60 16.54 -38.89
CA PHE A 5 13.22 16.57 -39.40
C PHE A 5 12.24 16.98 -38.32
N LEU A 6 11.24 17.79 -38.68
CA LEU A 6 10.12 18.14 -37.81
C LEU A 6 8.89 17.40 -38.31
N LEU A 7 8.38 16.49 -37.50
CA LEU A 7 7.22 15.66 -37.76
C LEU A 7 5.99 16.26 -37.08
N PHE A 8 4.90 16.38 -37.82
CA PHE A 8 3.70 17.02 -37.28
C PHE A 8 2.39 16.49 -37.85
N ASP A 9 1.30 16.70 -37.12
CA ASP A 9 -0.04 16.34 -37.57
C ASP A 9 -0.52 17.26 -38.69
N ASN A 10 -1.19 16.70 -39.71
CA ASN A 10 -1.64 17.46 -40.87
C ASN A 10 -2.55 18.65 -40.51
N GLN A 11 -3.30 18.55 -39.41
CA GLN A 11 -4.17 19.61 -38.89
C GLN A 11 -3.40 20.82 -38.33
N THR A 12 -2.14 20.64 -37.95
CA THR A 12 -1.33 21.65 -37.24
C THR A 12 -0.37 22.40 -38.17
N LYS A 13 -0.49 22.20 -39.49
CA LYS A 13 0.41 22.73 -40.52
C LYS A 13 0.60 24.25 -40.45
N GLU A 14 -0.47 25.01 -40.21
CA GLU A 14 -0.41 26.48 -40.12
C GLU A 14 0.30 26.98 -38.86
N GLN A 15 0.21 26.25 -37.74
CA GLN A 15 0.85 26.66 -36.49
C GLN A 15 2.37 26.46 -36.53
N ILE A 16 2.84 25.58 -37.41
CA ILE A 16 4.24 25.17 -37.46
C ILE A 16 5.12 26.16 -38.18
N SER A 17 4.65 26.73 -39.29
CA SER A 17 5.35 27.81 -39.99
C SER A 17 5.56 29.01 -39.09
N ASP A 18 4.58 29.33 -38.25
CA ASP A 18 4.53 30.61 -37.55
C ASP A 18 5.11 30.54 -36.13
N LYS A 19 4.98 29.39 -35.45
CA LYS A 19 5.35 29.27 -34.02
C LYS A 19 6.45 28.26 -33.72
N VAL A 20 6.58 27.18 -34.50
CA VAL A 20 7.44 26.05 -34.14
C VAL A 20 8.76 26.09 -34.90
N LEU A 21 8.72 26.23 -36.23
CA LEU A 21 9.91 26.29 -37.08
C LEU A 21 10.86 27.46 -36.73
N PRO A 22 10.39 28.68 -36.40
CA PRO A 22 11.28 29.78 -36.02
C PRO A 22 12.05 29.57 -34.71
N LEU A 23 11.69 28.57 -33.90
CA LEU A 23 12.36 28.27 -32.63
C LEU A 23 13.57 27.35 -32.80
N PHE A 24 13.83 26.85 -34.00
CA PHE A 24 14.99 26.02 -34.29
C PHE A 24 16.17 26.87 -34.77
N ASP A 25 17.34 26.68 -34.16
CA ASP A 25 18.58 27.34 -34.59
C ASP A 25 19.17 26.67 -35.85
N ASP A 26 18.94 25.36 -35.99
CA ASP A 26 19.40 24.54 -37.11
C ASP A 26 18.33 24.41 -38.21
N LYS A 27 18.78 24.07 -39.43
CA LYS A 27 17.88 23.80 -40.56
C LYS A 27 17.13 22.48 -40.34
N VAL A 28 15.85 22.58 -40.00
CA VAL A 28 14.95 21.43 -39.81
C VAL A 28 13.94 21.34 -40.95
N PHE A 29 13.76 20.14 -41.50
CA PHE A 29 12.83 19.89 -42.59
C PHE A 29 11.45 19.45 -42.07
N PRO A 30 10.39 20.25 -42.27
CA PRO A 30 9.04 19.89 -41.85
C PRO A 30 8.46 18.78 -42.73
N LYS A 31 7.88 17.74 -42.13
CA LYS A 31 7.16 16.65 -42.80
C LYS A 31 5.88 16.30 -42.04
N ALA A 32 4.76 16.25 -42.76
CA ALA A 32 3.48 15.87 -42.18
C ALA A 32 3.44 14.35 -41.91
N TRP A 33 2.78 13.97 -40.83
CA TRP A 33 2.45 12.57 -40.53
C TRP A 33 1.21 12.16 -41.31
N GLU A 34 1.31 11.02 -42.00
CA GLU A 34 0.21 10.40 -42.73
C GLU A 34 0.10 8.94 -42.28
N SER A 35 -1.07 8.55 -41.74
CA SER A 35 -1.28 7.21 -41.19
C SER A 35 -1.23 6.10 -42.24
N ASP A 36 -1.59 6.40 -43.49
CA ASP A 36 -1.61 5.45 -44.60
C ASP A 36 -0.22 5.21 -45.23
N SER A 37 0.69 6.18 -45.09
CA SER A 37 2.09 6.07 -45.56
C SER A 37 3.04 6.79 -44.60
N PRO A 38 3.46 6.12 -43.51
CA PRO A 38 4.27 6.74 -42.47
C PRO A 38 5.60 7.23 -43.05
N ALA A 39 6.00 8.43 -42.64
CA ALA A 39 7.24 9.05 -43.09
C ALA A 39 8.44 8.18 -42.68
N GLN A 40 9.20 7.67 -43.64
CA GLN A 40 10.45 6.97 -43.36
C GLN A 40 11.63 7.94 -43.42
N PHE A 41 12.49 7.86 -42.41
CA PHE A 41 13.77 8.57 -42.34
C PHE A 41 14.91 7.55 -42.22
N HIS A 42 16.13 7.98 -42.55
CA HIS A 42 17.32 7.17 -42.35
C HIS A 42 17.56 6.91 -40.86
N ALA A 43 18.18 5.78 -40.53
CA ALA A 43 18.61 5.48 -39.17
C ALA A 43 19.48 6.61 -38.61
N GLU A 44 19.35 6.90 -37.31
CA GLU A 44 20.08 7.97 -36.60
C GLU A 44 19.74 9.42 -37.05
N SER A 45 18.70 9.60 -37.87
CA SER A 45 18.16 10.94 -38.16
C SER A 45 17.49 11.53 -36.90
N ARG A 46 17.64 12.83 -36.69
CA ARG A 46 16.99 13.54 -35.58
C ARG A 46 15.57 13.91 -35.98
N VAL A 47 14.58 13.36 -35.28
CA VAL A 47 13.16 13.57 -35.59
C VAL A 47 12.49 14.23 -34.39
N TYR A 48 12.08 15.49 -34.57
CA TYR A 48 11.31 16.25 -33.59
C TYR A 48 9.83 16.05 -33.88
N ALA A 49 9.09 15.43 -32.98
CA ALA A 49 7.67 15.11 -33.15
C ALA A 49 6.79 16.11 -32.39
N TYR A 50 6.03 16.91 -33.12
CA TYR A 50 4.98 17.81 -32.61
C TYR A 50 3.61 17.25 -33.02
N ILE A 51 3.14 16.26 -32.27
CA ILE A 51 1.98 15.42 -32.62
C ILE A 51 1.06 15.24 -31.41
N SER A 52 -0.20 14.94 -31.67
CA SER A 52 -1.24 14.62 -30.69
C SER A 52 -1.08 13.21 -30.07
N ASP A 53 -1.78 12.95 -28.96
CA ASP A 53 -1.79 11.61 -28.32
C ASP A 53 -2.33 10.51 -29.24
N GLU A 54 -3.13 10.85 -30.27
CA GLU A 54 -3.68 9.89 -31.24
C GLU A 54 -2.60 9.32 -32.16
N ASN A 55 -1.70 10.17 -32.66
CA ASN A 55 -0.64 9.77 -33.60
C ASN A 55 0.67 9.41 -32.90
N ALA A 56 0.86 9.83 -31.65
CA ALA A 56 2.07 9.56 -30.88
C ALA A 56 2.47 8.06 -30.84
N PRO A 57 1.57 7.09 -30.59
CA PRO A 57 1.94 5.68 -30.59
C PRO A 57 2.51 5.22 -31.94
N ALA A 58 1.88 5.61 -33.05
CA ALA A 58 2.30 5.22 -34.39
C ALA A 58 3.66 5.82 -34.78
N VAL A 59 3.92 7.06 -34.37
CA VAL A 59 5.23 7.71 -34.59
C VAL A 59 6.33 7.05 -33.77
N ILE A 60 6.06 6.69 -32.52
CA ILE A 60 7.02 5.98 -31.68
C ILE A 60 7.34 4.59 -32.27
N GLU A 61 6.34 3.85 -32.74
CA GLU A 61 6.55 2.56 -33.42
C GLU A 61 7.42 2.71 -34.68
N ALA A 62 7.17 3.73 -35.49
CA ALA A 62 7.98 4.00 -36.67
C ALA A 62 9.41 4.42 -36.30
N ALA A 63 9.59 5.16 -35.20
CA ALA A 63 10.91 5.53 -34.69
C ALA A 63 11.69 4.31 -34.17
N ILE A 64 11.02 3.35 -33.53
CA ILE A 64 11.61 2.08 -33.10
C ILE A 64 12.06 1.25 -34.31
N LEU A 65 11.17 1.07 -35.30
CA LEU A 65 11.47 0.28 -36.51
C LEU A 65 12.54 0.94 -37.38
N GLY A 66 12.52 2.27 -37.49
CA GLY A 66 13.44 3.06 -38.30
C GLY A 66 14.74 3.44 -37.59
N GLY A 67 14.87 3.18 -36.29
CA GLY A 67 16.05 3.54 -35.50
C GLY A 67 16.31 5.05 -35.44
N TRP A 68 15.27 5.86 -35.36
CA TRP A 68 15.38 7.33 -35.33
C TRP A 68 15.80 7.83 -33.95
N PHE A 69 16.40 9.03 -33.89
CA PHE A 69 16.56 9.78 -32.65
C PHE A 69 15.35 10.68 -32.46
N LEU A 70 14.37 10.18 -31.71
CA LEU A 70 13.07 10.81 -31.55
C LEU A 70 13.09 11.83 -30.40
N ALA A 71 12.47 12.98 -30.60
CA ALA A 71 12.15 13.94 -29.54
C ALA A 71 10.66 14.24 -29.55
N ILE A 72 9.96 14.10 -28.42
CA ILE A 72 8.54 14.45 -28.32
C ILE A 72 8.43 15.87 -27.77
N LEU A 73 7.86 16.76 -28.57
CA LEU A 73 7.66 18.17 -28.24
C LEU A 73 6.29 18.39 -27.56
N PRO A 74 6.18 19.38 -26.65
CA PRO A 74 4.95 19.60 -25.90
C PRO A 74 3.82 20.10 -26.80
N HIS A 75 2.79 19.28 -26.98
CA HIS A 75 1.60 19.59 -27.79
C HIS A 75 0.33 19.71 -26.93
N ALA A 76 -0.62 20.57 -27.32
CA ALA A 76 -1.82 20.87 -26.52
C ALA A 76 -2.74 19.64 -26.34
N ASP A 77 -2.88 18.85 -27.41
CA ASP A 77 -3.67 17.61 -27.44
C ASP A 77 -2.85 16.35 -27.13
N ALA A 78 -1.63 16.50 -26.59
CA ALA A 78 -0.72 15.39 -26.27
C ALA A 78 -0.48 15.26 -24.76
N ARG A 79 -1.54 15.15 -23.96
CA ARG A 79 -1.44 15.13 -22.50
C ARG A 79 -0.66 13.92 -21.98
N PHE A 80 -0.84 12.75 -22.60
CA PHE A 80 -0.20 11.50 -22.17
C PHE A 80 1.24 11.41 -22.67
N ALA A 81 1.49 11.74 -23.94
CA ALA A 81 2.82 11.78 -24.51
C ALA A 81 3.70 12.85 -23.83
N ASN A 82 3.13 14.02 -23.49
CA ASN A 82 3.85 15.01 -22.71
C ASN A 82 4.24 14.44 -21.34
N ARG A 83 3.30 13.84 -20.60
CA ARG A 83 3.62 13.31 -19.26
C ARG A 83 4.64 12.15 -19.29
N GLY A 84 4.56 11.30 -20.30
CA GLY A 84 5.47 10.15 -20.47
C GLY A 84 6.87 10.59 -20.93
N PHE A 85 6.96 11.43 -21.95
CA PHE A 85 8.22 11.65 -22.67
C PHE A 85 8.71 13.11 -22.67
N CYS A 86 7.93 14.06 -22.16
CA CYS A 86 8.26 15.50 -22.17
C CYS A 86 8.13 16.16 -20.78
N ILE A 87 9.26 16.53 -20.17
CA ILE A 87 9.22 17.23 -18.87
C ILE A 87 8.81 18.70 -19.02
N GLU A 88 9.29 19.34 -20.09
CA GLU A 88 9.14 20.77 -20.26
C GLU A 88 7.79 21.13 -20.87
N SER A 89 6.95 21.78 -20.06
CA SER A 89 5.65 22.29 -20.53
C SER A 89 5.78 23.45 -21.52
N ASN A 90 6.91 24.16 -21.54
CA ASN A 90 7.16 25.27 -22.45
C ASN A 90 7.91 24.80 -23.70
N LEU A 91 7.27 24.95 -24.86
CA LEU A 91 7.78 24.54 -26.16
C LEU A 91 9.18 25.09 -26.49
N GLN A 92 9.44 26.37 -26.22
CA GLN A 92 10.72 26.99 -26.57
C GLN A 92 11.87 26.36 -25.78
N LYS A 93 11.66 26.13 -24.47
CA LYS A 93 12.65 25.48 -23.62
C LYS A 93 12.86 24.02 -24.02
N ALA A 94 11.78 23.32 -24.35
CA ALA A 94 11.84 21.93 -24.80
C ALA A 94 12.68 21.79 -26.08
N ILE A 95 12.47 22.65 -27.09
CA ILE A 95 13.21 22.60 -28.35
C ILE A 95 14.71 22.87 -28.12
N GLN A 96 15.04 23.92 -27.36
CA GLN A 96 16.43 24.27 -27.04
C GLN A 96 17.14 23.14 -26.28
N ALA A 97 16.46 22.52 -25.32
CA ALA A 97 17.03 21.43 -24.52
C ALA A 97 17.33 20.18 -25.35
N VAL A 98 16.53 19.88 -26.37
CA VAL A 98 16.67 18.64 -27.16
C VAL A 98 17.77 18.75 -28.23
N GLN A 99 18.03 19.95 -28.77
CA GLN A 99 19.02 20.15 -29.84
C GLN A 99 20.46 19.79 -29.43
N THR A 100 20.80 20.04 -28.16
CA THR A 100 22.16 19.86 -27.64
C THR A 100 22.40 18.50 -27.00
N VAL A 101 21.37 17.68 -26.84
CA VAL A 101 21.45 16.44 -26.05
C VAL A 101 21.70 15.21 -26.92
N ASN A 102 22.43 14.25 -26.35
CA ASN A 102 22.68 12.95 -26.96
C ASN A 102 21.48 12.01 -26.78
N PRO A 103 21.17 11.17 -27.78
CA PRO A 103 20.09 10.21 -27.69
C PRO A 103 20.37 9.19 -26.59
N GLN A 104 19.35 8.91 -25.78
CA GLN A 104 19.38 7.89 -24.74
C GLN A 104 18.40 6.79 -25.06
N LYS A 105 18.76 5.55 -24.77
CA LYS A 105 17.87 4.40 -24.96
C LYS A 105 16.91 4.30 -23.78
N VAL A 106 15.63 4.39 -24.08
CA VAL A 106 14.54 4.30 -23.11
C VAL A 106 13.71 3.06 -23.35
N ASP A 107 13.00 2.65 -22.31
CA ASP A 107 12.09 1.53 -22.37
C ASP A 107 10.77 1.95 -23.02
N VAL A 108 9.98 0.94 -23.37
CA VAL A 108 8.63 1.14 -23.89
C VAL A 108 7.71 0.11 -23.27
N LEU A 109 6.64 0.59 -22.64
CA LEU A 109 5.58 -0.26 -22.13
C LEU A 109 4.56 -0.63 -23.20
N ARG A 110 4.25 -1.91 -23.29
CA ARG A 110 3.17 -2.46 -24.13
C ARG A 110 2.10 -3.13 -23.29
N CYS A 111 0.87 -2.96 -23.72
CA CYS A 111 -0.28 -3.66 -23.17
C CYS A 111 -1.09 -4.28 -24.31
N ASN A 112 -1.25 -5.62 -24.30
CA ASN A 112 -1.90 -6.36 -25.39
C ASN A 112 -1.37 -5.96 -26.78
N ASN A 113 -0.05 -5.84 -26.89
CA ASN A 113 0.69 -5.42 -28.08
C ASN A 113 0.49 -3.95 -28.52
N GLN A 114 -0.30 -3.16 -27.80
CA GLN A 114 -0.46 -1.71 -28.01
C GLN A 114 0.55 -0.94 -27.16
N LEU A 115 1.13 0.12 -27.74
CA LEU A 115 2.07 0.99 -27.05
C LEU A 115 1.34 1.87 -26.03
N VAL A 116 1.91 1.98 -24.83
CA VAL A 116 1.39 2.80 -23.74
C VAL A 116 2.25 4.05 -23.60
N LEU A 117 1.66 5.23 -23.73
CA LEU A 117 2.38 6.49 -23.60
C LEU A 117 2.60 6.86 -22.14
N SER A 118 1.64 6.54 -21.28
CA SER A 118 1.70 7.03 -19.91
C SER A 118 1.14 6.09 -18.85
N CYS A 119 -0.06 5.54 -19.05
CA CYS A 119 -0.61 4.60 -18.09
C CYS A 119 -1.70 3.67 -18.65
N VAL A 120 -1.77 2.48 -18.07
CA VAL A 120 -2.90 1.56 -18.21
C VAL A 120 -3.71 1.55 -16.91
N VAL A 121 -5.03 1.60 -17.02
CA VAL A 121 -5.95 1.63 -15.88
C VAL A 121 -7.00 0.56 -16.08
N LEU A 122 -7.13 -0.34 -15.11
CA LEU A 122 -8.19 -1.33 -15.07
C LEU A 122 -9.04 -1.10 -13.82
N GLY A 123 -10.37 -1.11 -13.99
CA GLY A 123 -11.31 -0.85 -12.90
C GLY A 123 -11.26 0.59 -12.37
N GLU A 124 -11.61 0.74 -11.09
CA GLU A 124 -11.82 2.05 -10.46
C GLU A 124 -10.61 2.46 -9.62
N CYS A 125 -9.83 3.41 -10.12
CA CYS A 125 -8.54 3.80 -9.53
C CYS A 125 -8.57 5.16 -8.80
N PHE A 126 -9.72 5.85 -8.80
CA PHE A 126 -9.94 7.13 -8.09
C PHE A 126 -8.79 8.15 -8.30
N ASN A 127 -8.30 8.77 -7.20
CA ASN A 127 -7.21 9.75 -7.20
C ASN A 127 -5.81 9.12 -7.25
N LEU A 128 -5.69 7.81 -7.47
CA LEU A 128 -4.40 7.11 -7.59
C LEU A 128 -3.89 7.10 -9.04
N LEU A 129 -4.56 7.83 -9.92
CA LEU A 129 -4.15 8.06 -11.29
C LEU A 129 -2.98 9.06 -11.32
N PRO A 130 -1.98 8.87 -12.19
CA PRO A 130 -0.92 9.84 -12.33
C PRO A 130 -1.40 11.15 -13.00
N SER A 131 -2.65 11.20 -13.50
CA SER A 131 -3.29 12.39 -14.08
C SER A 131 -4.11 13.18 -13.06
N ALA A 132 -4.15 12.73 -11.80
CA ALA A 132 -4.88 13.45 -10.76
C ALA A 132 -4.25 14.84 -10.56
N GLN A 133 -5.03 15.88 -10.85
CA GLN A 133 -4.64 17.27 -10.60
C GLN A 133 -4.27 17.48 -9.13
N SER A 134 -3.37 18.43 -8.85
CA SER A 134 -3.09 18.89 -7.48
C SER A 134 -4.29 19.67 -6.93
N LEU A 135 -5.33 18.93 -6.55
CA LEU A 135 -6.55 19.47 -5.97
C LEU A 135 -6.24 20.14 -4.62
N ASN A 136 -6.85 21.28 -4.37
CA ASN A 136 -6.77 21.95 -3.07
C ASN A 136 -7.42 21.07 -1.97
N TRP A 137 -7.02 21.23 -0.71
CA TRP A 137 -7.48 20.36 0.38
C TRP A 137 -9.02 20.27 0.51
N ARG A 138 -9.74 21.39 0.27
CA ARG A 138 -11.21 21.42 0.27
C ARG A 138 -11.82 20.63 -0.89
N GLU A 139 -11.23 20.74 -2.07
CA GLU A 139 -11.66 20.01 -3.27
C GLU A 139 -11.35 18.52 -3.14
N ARG A 140 -10.22 18.16 -2.52
CA ARG A 140 -9.90 16.76 -2.19
C ARG A 140 -10.90 16.16 -1.22
N ILE A 141 -11.32 16.90 -0.18
CA ILE A 141 -12.36 16.43 0.74
C ILE A 141 -13.68 16.28 0.00
N LYS A 142 -14.10 17.28 -0.78
CA LYS A 142 -15.34 17.21 -1.57
C LYS A 142 -15.33 16.03 -2.55
N PHE A 143 -14.21 15.82 -3.23
CA PHE A 143 -14.01 14.72 -4.16
C PHE A 143 -13.94 13.37 -3.44
N ALA A 144 -13.28 13.28 -2.28
CA ALA A 144 -13.24 12.07 -1.46
C ALA A 144 -14.63 11.69 -0.92
N VAL A 145 -15.44 12.68 -0.53
CA VAL A 145 -16.84 12.47 -0.11
C VAL A 145 -17.72 12.06 -1.29
N ASN A 146 -17.54 12.68 -2.46
CA ASN A 146 -18.29 12.29 -3.66
C ASN A 146 -17.93 10.87 -4.12
N ASN A 147 -16.63 10.54 -4.07
CA ASN A 147 -16.16 9.19 -4.34
C ASN A 147 -16.65 8.21 -3.27
N MET A 148 -16.77 8.60 -2.00
CA MET A 148 -17.29 7.72 -0.93
C MET A 148 -18.69 7.17 -1.26
N ILE A 149 -19.53 7.96 -1.94
CA ILE A 149 -20.87 7.53 -2.37
C ILE A 149 -20.75 6.48 -3.48
N ASN A 150 -19.89 6.71 -4.48
CA ASN A 150 -19.68 5.80 -5.62
C ASN A 150 -18.87 4.54 -5.24
N VAL A 151 -18.00 4.61 -4.23
CA VAL A 151 -17.20 3.46 -3.78
C VAL A 151 -18.06 2.38 -3.14
N ARG A 152 -19.16 2.76 -2.49
CA ARG A 152 -20.07 1.81 -1.83
C ARG A 152 -20.74 0.87 -2.82
N THR A 153 -20.92 1.27 -4.08
CA THR A 153 -21.52 0.42 -5.11
C THR A 153 -20.51 -0.42 -5.86
N ILE A 154 -19.21 -0.25 -5.60
CA ILE A 154 -18.16 -0.97 -6.31
C ILE A 154 -17.95 -2.33 -5.67
N ARG A 155 -18.00 -3.36 -6.52
CA ARG A 155 -17.70 -4.75 -6.14
C ARG A 155 -16.24 -5.05 -6.48
N PRO A 156 -15.42 -5.47 -5.48
CA PRO A 156 -14.09 -5.98 -5.75
C PRO A 156 -14.18 -7.18 -6.69
N GLN A 157 -13.28 -7.21 -7.67
CA GLN A 157 -13.14 -8.31 -8.61
C GLN A 157 -11.95 -9.17 -8.23
N LYS A 158 -12.07 -10.48 -8.43
CA LYS A 158 -10.94 -11.39 -8.26
C LYS A 158 -9.97 -11.17 -9.41
N MET A 159 -8.71 -10.90 -9.13
CA MET A 159 -7.71 -10.72 -10.19
C MET A 159 -6.59 -11.72 -9.96
N HIS A 160 -6.31 -12.51 -10.99
CA HIS A 160 -5.20 -13.44 -11.07
C HIS A 160 -4.03 -12.74 -11.74
N PHE A 161 -2.91 -12.63 -11.04
CA PHE A 161 -1.68 -12.05 -11.53
C PHE A 161 -0.66 -13.18 -11.73
N ALA A 162 -0.05 -13.25 -12.91
CA ALA A 162 1.09 -14.12 -13.17
C ALA A 162 2.26 -13.27 -13.66
N THR A 163 3.39 -13.32 -12.97
CA THR A 163 4.60 -12.58 -13.37
C THR A 163 5.56 -13.48 -14.15
N GLU A 164 6.54 -12.88 -14.83
CA GLU A 164 7.56 -13.59 -15.64
C GLU A 164 8.30 -14.69 -14.86
N ASN A 165 8.50 -14.50 -13.55
CA ASN A 165 9.17 -15.46 -12.68
C ASN A 165 8.24 -16.59 -12.19
N GLU A 166 7.22 -16.94 -12.96
CA GLU A 166 6.18 -17.96 -12.66
C GLU A 166 5.44 -17.76 -11.31
N ASN A 167 5.54 -16.56 -10.72
CA ASN A 167 4.86 -16.26 -9.47
C ASN A 167 3.40 -15.92 -9.75
N ILE A 168 2.50 -16.80 -9.31
CA ILE A 168 1.06 -16.61 -9.44
C ILE A 168 0.48 -16.18 -8.10
N PHE A 169 -0.33 -15.13 -8.10
CA PHE A 169 -1.12 -14.77 -6.94
C PHE A 169 -2.49 -14.23 -7.33
N SER A 170 -3.44 -14.32 -6.40
CA SER A 170 -4.79 -13.80 -6.59
C SER A 170 -5.11 -12.82 -5.49
N THR A 171 -5.87 -11.78 -5.81
CA THR A 171 -6.37 -10.81 -4.83
C THR A 171 -7.72 -10.27 -5.28
N ALA A 172 -8.53 -9.80 -4.33
CA ALA A 172 -9.75 -9.07 -4.62
C ALA A 172 -9.42 -7.58 -4.74
N ALA A 173 -9.37 -7.06 -5.96
CA ALA A 173 -9.01 -5.68 -6.24
C ALA A 173 -10.16 -4.94 -6.92
N ILE A 174 -10.19 -3.63 -6.72
CA ILE A 174 -11.15 -2.72 -7.37
C ILE A 174 -10.53 -2.10 -8.61
N GLY A 175 -9.21 -1.91 -8.59
CA GLY A 175 -8.50 -1.30 -9.68
C GLY A 175 -7.02 -1.64 -9.70
N LEU A 176 -6.43 -1.41 -10.86
CA LEU A 176 -5.03 -1.61 -11.16
C LEU A 176 -4.57 -0.43 -12.02
N VAL A 177 -3.51 0.23 -11.59
CA VAL A 177 -2.82 1.26 -12.37
C VAL A 177 -1.44 0.75 -12.73
N ILE A 178 -1.08 0.85 -14.00
CA ILE A 178 0.22 0.44 -14.53
C ILE A 178 0.84 1.66 -15.17
N VAL A 179 2.09 1.93 -14.80
CA VAL A 179 2.92 2.98 -15.37
C VAL A 179 4.29 2.40 -15.68
N GLU A 180 4.93 2.92 -16.72
CA GLU A 180 6.34 2.64 -16.96
C GLU A 180 7.17 3.35 -15.88
N HIS A 181 7.04 4.68 -15.85
CA HIS A 181 7.65 5.58 -14.88
C HIS A 181 6.66 6.62 -14.38
N ALA A 182 6.82 7.05 -13.14
CA ALA A 182 5.92 7.98 -12.47
C ALA A 182 6.49 9.41 -12.49
N HIS A 183 6.44 10.08 -13.64
CA HIS A 183 6.86 11.48 -13.73
C HIS A 183 5.66 12.44 -13.56
N GLY A 184 5.85 13.54 -12.83
CA GLY A 184 4.89 14.65 -12.74
C GLY A 184 3.73 14.56 -11.73
N SER A 185 3.41 13.40 -11.15
CA SER A 185 2.37 13.29 -10.10
C SER A 185 2.97 13.12 -8.70
N SER A 186 2.61 14.03 -7.80
CA SER A 186 3.07 14.03 -6.39
C SER A 186 2.66 12.77 -5.63
N LEU A 187 1.50 12.18 -5.98
CA LEU A 187 0.96 11.03 -5.25
C LEU A 187 1.58 9.71 -5.73
N SER A 188 1.84 9.59 -7.04
CA SER A 188 2.60 8.44 -7.57
C SER A 188 4.06 8.50 -7.14
N ARG A 189 4.71 9.68 -7.16
CA ARG A 189 6.13 9.86 -6.74
C ARG A 189 6.36 9.54 -5.26
N ASN A 190 5.38 9.77 -4.40
CA ASN A 190 5.51 9.49 -2.96
C ASN A 190 5.22 8.03 -2.59
N ILE A 191 4.51 7.29 -3.43
CA ILE A 191 4.10 5.90 -3.17
C ILE A 191 4.98 4.91 -3.93
N LEU A 192 5.27 5.19 -5.19
CA LEU A 192 6.17 4.41 -6.01
C LEU A 192 7.62 4.77 -5.63
N PRO A 193 8.52 3.78 -5.47
CA PRO A 193 9.94 4.03 -5.32
C PRO A 193 10.48 4.78 -6.55
N GLU A 194 11.68 5.36 -6.46
CA GLU A 194 12.34 6.04 -7.58
C GLU A 194 12.21 5.22 -8.88
N THR A 195 11.40 5.71 -9.81
CA THR A 195 11.13 5.08 -11.11
C THR A 195 12.03 5.73 -12.15
N HIS A 196 12.71 4.92 -12.96
CA HIS A 196 13.52 5.40 -14.08
C HIS A 196 12.93 4.88 -15.39
N ILE A 197 13.06 5.65 -16.47
CA ILE A 197 12.55 5.31 -17.81
C ILE A 197 13.39 4.24 -18.55
N ASN A 198 14.47 3.75 -17.92
CA ASN A 198 15.44 2.83 -18.51
C ASN A 198 15.77 1.64 -17.60
N ASP A 199 14.91 1.36 -16.61
CA ASP A 199 15.14 0.33 -15.60
C ASP A 199 14.70 -1.09 -16.03
N GLY A 200 14.06 -1.19 -17.18
CA GLY A 200 13.54 -2.40 -17.81
C GLY A 200 12.28 -2.94 -17.16
N MET A 201 11.61 -2.17 -16.31
CA MET A 201 10.55 -2.65 -15.44
C MET A 201 9.31 -1.75 -15.49
N CYS A 202 8.13 -2.36 -15.51
CA CYS A 202 6.88 -1.63 -15.27
C CYS A 202 6.56 -1.59 -13.77
N HIS A 203 5.90 -0.52 -13.36
CA HIS A 203 5.42 -0.31 -12.01
C HIS A 203 3.90 -0.39 -12.00
N SER A 204 3.37 -1.31 -11.21
CA SER A 204 1.94 -1.49 -11.05
C SER A 204 1.50 -1.27 -9.60
N MET A 205 0.36 -0.60 -9.46
CA MET A 205 -0.30 -0.30 -8.21
C MET A 205 -1.65 -1.02 -8.20
N ILE A 206 -1.77 -2.01 -7.32
CA ILE A 206 -2.97 -2.81 -7.12
C ILE A 206 -3.77 -2.19 -5.98
N ILE A 207 -5.04 -1.89 -6.22
CA ILE A 207 -5.92 -1.19 -5.29
C ILE A 207 -6.97 -2.18 -4.77
N ALA A 208 -6.78 -2.65 -3.54
CA ALA A 208 -7.60 -3.68 -2.91
C ALA A 208 -7.98 -3.32 -1.46
N PRO A 209 -8.82 -2.28 -1.24
CA PRO A 209 -9.26 -1.88 0.08
C PRO A 209 -10.27 -2.86 0.65
N ARG A 210 -10.17 -3.10 1.95
CA ARG A 210 -11.14 -3.94 2.67
C ARG A 210 -12.38 -3.16 3.10
N SER A 211 -12.28 -1.83 3.08
CA SER A 211 -13.38 -0.93 3.41
C SER A 211 -13.21 0.46 2.83
N VAL A 212 -14.34 1.16 2.73
CA VAL A 212 -14.37 2.56 2.30
C VAL A 212 -13.60 3.46 3.28
N MET A 213 -13.70 3.21 4.59
CA MET A 213 -13.02 3.98 5.63
C MET A 213 -11.49 3.91 5.52
N GLU A 214 -10.94 2.76 5.12
CA GLU A 214 -9.50 2.58 4.94
C GLU A 214 -8.96 3.53 3.86
N MET A 215 -9.66 3.61 2.73
CA MET A 215 -9.31 4.48 1.62
C MET A 215 -9.51 5.97 1.96
N LEU A 216 -10.62 6.31 2.62
CA LEU A 216 -10.92 7.68 3.04
C LEU A 216 -9.88 8.20 4.05
N ARG A 217 -9.53 7.38 5.04
CA ARG A 217 -8.49 7.73 6.01
C ARG A 217 -7.17 8.05 5.32
N PHE A 218 -6.80 7.27 4.29
CA PHE A 218 -5.58 7.55 3.52
C PHE A 218 -5.68 8.88 2.77
N PHE A 219 -6.74 9.12 2.00
CA PHE A 219 -6.85 10.37 1.23
C PHE A 219 -6.95 11.63 2.10
N VAL A 220 -7.59 11.54 3.27
CA VAL A 220 -7.73 12.67 4.20
C VAL A 220 -6.45 12.90 5.01
N MET A 221 -5.77 11.84 5.48
CA MET A 221 -4.56 11.97 6.30
C MET A 221 -3.27 12.14 5.49
N SER A 222 -3.30 11.81 4.19
CA SER A 222 -2.13 11.84 3.30
C SER A 222 -1.37 13.18 3.29
N PRO A 223 -2.00 14.37 3.20
CA PRO A 223 -1.26 15.64 3.12
C PRO A 223 -0.59 16.06 4.44
N LEU A 224 -0.99 15.50 5.58
CA LEU A 224 -0.41 15.85 6.88
C LEU A 224 0.92 15.15 7.17
N ARG A 225 1.26 14.11 6.39
CA ARG A 225 2.46 13.31 6.61
C ARG A 225 3.45 13.55 5.47
N GLN A 226 4.62 14.10 5.80
CA GLN A 226 5.73 14.28 4.85
C GLN A 226 6.26 12.94 4.29
N THR A 227 6.03 11.82 5.00
CA THR A 227 6.38 10.48 4.54
C THR A 227 5.12 9.59 4.50
N LEU A 228 4.73 9.17 3.30
CA LEU A 228 3.60 8.28 3.08
C LEU A 228 4.10 6.84 3.12
N ASN A 229 3.89 6.16 4.25
CA ASN A 229 4.02 4.69 4.28
C ASN A 229 2.97 4.08 3.34
N LEU A 230 3.37 3.04 2.59
CA LEU A 230 2.47 2.28 1.73
C LEU A 230 1.25 1.79 2.56
N PRO A 231 0.02 2.22 2.24
CA PRO A 231 -1.17 1.80 2.96
C PRO A 231 -1.49 0.33 2.66
N ASN A 232 -2.22 -0.32 3.56
CA ASN A 232 -2.43 -1.78 3.49
C ASN A 232 -3.27 -2.22 2.29
N PHE A 233 -4.14 -1.34 1.78
CA PHE A 233 -4.94 -1.57 0.59
C PHE A 233 -4.19 -1.41 -0.73
N LEU A 234 -2.95 -0.90 -0.70
CA LEU A 234 -2.12 -0.76 -1.90
C LEU A 234 -1.06 -1.85 -1.96
N GLY A 235 -1.07 -2.58 -3.07
CA GLY A 235 -0.02 -3.48 -3.46
C GLY A 235 0.86 -2.80 -4.50
N LEU A 236 2.18 -2.93 -4.37
CA LEU A 236 3.11 -2.53 -5.42
C LEU A 236 3.74 -3.76 -6.05
N LEU A 237 3.78 -3.79 -7.38
CA LEU A 237 4.44 -4.82 -8.15
C LEU A 237 5.32 -4.15 -9.21
N LYS A 238 6.63 -4.36 -9.10
CA LYS A 238 7.65 -3.96 -10.08
C LYS A 238 8.15 -5.21 -10.79
N THR A 239 7.86 -5.33 -12.08
CA THR A 239 8.20 -6.51 -12.90
C THR A 239 8.38 -6.10 -14.36
N LYS A 240 9.09 -6.91 -15.15
CA LYS A 240 9.30 -6.65 -16.58
C LYS A 240 8.05 -6.97 -17.39
N SER A 241 7.43 -8.11 -17.08
CA SER A 241 6.15 -8.54 -17.66
C SER A 241 5.25 -9.20 -16.62
N PHE A 242 3.95 -9.09 -16.84
CA PHE A 242 2.94 -9.85 -16.11
C PHE A 242 1.62 -9.92 -16.87
N THR A 243 0.79 -10.90 -16.52
CA THR A 243 -0.56 -11.05 -17.04
C THR A 243 -1.59 -10.91 -15.92
N VAL A 244 -2.75 -10.36 -16.27
CA VAL A 244 -3.91 -10.24 -15.38
C VAL A 244 -5.12 -10.88 -16.03
N SER A 245 -5.82 -11.73 -15.29
CA SER A 245 -7.07 -12.35 -15.73
C SER A 245 -8.09 -12.44 -14.58
N ASN A 246 -9.37 -12.47 -14.92
CA ASN A 246 -10.49 -12.69 -13.98
C ASN A 246 -11.48 -13.76 -14.50
N GLY A 247 -11.16 -14.44 -15.60
CA GLY A 247 -12.08 -15.40 -16.23
C GLY A 247 -13.28 -14.78 -16.95
N GLU A 248 -13.39 -13.45 -16.94
CA GLU A 248 -14.36 -12.65 -17.71
C GLU A 248 -13.61 -11.57 -18.52
N PRO A 249 -14.20 -11.03 -19.60
CA PRO A 249 -13.61 -9.92 -20.36
C PRO A 249 -13.33 -8.71 -19.46
N LEU A 250 -12.07 -8.33 -19.36
CA LEU A 250 -11.61 -7.18 -18.60
C LEU A 250 -11.79 -5.92 -19.43
N SER A 251 -12.49 -4.93 -18.86
CA SER A 251 -12.55 -3.58 -19.41
C SER A 251 -11.43 -2.73 -18.80
N TYR A 252 -10.56 -2.20 -19.65
CA TYR A 252 -9.42 -1.39 -19.24
C TYR A 252 -9.25 -0.17 -20.14
N LYS A 253 -8.40 0.76 -19.71
CA LYS A 253 -8.07 1.98 -20.44
C LYS A 253 -6.57 2.05 -20.68
N ILE A 254 -6.18 2.34 -21.90
CA ILE A 254 -4.80 2.76 -22.22
C ILE A 254 -4.89 4.24 -22.54
N ASP A 255 -4.18 5.07 -21.78
CA ASP A 255 -4.12 6.52 -21.99
C ASP A 255 -5.49 7.17 -22.20
N GLY A 256 -6.49 6.72 -21.42
CA GLY A 256 -7.86 7.23 -21.44
C GLY A 256 -8.81 6.58 -22.45
N GLN A 257 -8.33 5.86 -23.46
CA GLN A 257 -9.15 5.14 -24.42
C GLN A 257 -9.57 3.77 -23.89
N TYR A 258 -10.81 3.35 -24.16
CA TYR A 258 -11.39 2.12 -23.63
C TYR A 258 -11.10 0.90 -24.53
N TYR A 259 -10.72 -0.20 -23.89
CA TYR A 259 -10.44 -1.49 -24.53
C TYR A 259 -11.06 -2.64 -23.72
N GLN A 260 -11.28 -3.78 -24.39
CA GLN A 260 -11.75 -5.01 -23.77
C GLN A 260 -10.92 -6.20 -24.24
N ALA A 261 -10.51 -7.06 -23.31
CA ALA A 261 -9.79 -8.30 -23.61
C ALA A 261 -10.03 -9.36 -22.51
N GLU A 262 -9.86 -10.64 -22.84
CA GLU A 262 -9.99 -11.74 -21.86
C GLU A 262 -8.87 -11.74 -20.81
N GLN A 263 -7.67 -11.31 -21.23
CA GLN A 263 -6.53 -11.12 -20.37
C GLN A 263 -5.83 -9.81 -20.70
N LEU A 264 -5.21 -9.21 -19.69
CA LEU A 264 -4.32 -8.07 -19.82
C LEU A 264 -2.89 -8.58 -19.81
N VAL A 265 -2.18 -8.50 -20.93
CA VAL A 265 -0.76 -8.85 -21.04
C VAL A 265 0.04 -7.56 -21.06
N VAL A 266 0.95 -7.42 -20.11
CA VAL A 266 1.78 -6.22 -19.94
C VAL A 266 3.23 -6.62 -20.09
N GLU A 267 3.95 -5.96 -20.99
CA GLU A 267 5.34 -6.24 -21.29
C GLU A 267 6.14 -4.94 -21.44
N THR A 268 7.29 -4.87 -20.77
CA THR A 268 8.23 -3.76 -20.91
C THR A 268 9.37 -4.19 -21.82
N GLN A 269 9.54 -3.48 -22.92
CA GLN A 269 10.66 -3.70 -23.84
C GLN A 269 11.80 -2.75 -23.47
N SER A 270 12.90 -3.31 -22.99
CA SER A 270 14.00 -2.50 -22.47
C SER A 270 14.86 -1.87 -23.57
N ARG A 271 15.12 -0.56 -23.48
CA ARG A 271 16.10 0.18 -24.29
C ARG A 271 15.87 0.09 -25.80
N VAL A 272 14.60 0.14 -26.22
CA VAL A 272 14.19 -0.03 -27.62
C VAL A 272 14.07 1.31 -28.37
N LEU A 273 13.66 2.38 -27.68
CA LEU A 273 13.49 3.69 -28.28
C LEU A 273 14.73 4.58 -28.02
N ASN A 274 15.28 5.21 -29.06
CA ASN A 274 16.30 6.24 -28.89
C ASN A 274 15.60 7.60 -28.72
N LEU A 275 15.50 8.07 -27.48
CA LEU A 275 14.82 9.31 -27.13
C LEU A 275 15.83 10.41 -26.84
N LEU A 276 15.62 11.58 -27.42
CA LEU A 276 16.33 12.81 -27.11
C LEU A 276 15.59 13.49 -25.96
N VAL A 277 16.14 13.42 -24.75
CA VAL A 277 15.49 13.90 -23.53
C VAL A 277 16.26 15.06 -22.93
N SER A 278 15.56 16.07 -22.40
CA SER A 278 16.20 17.15 -21.65
C SER A 278 16.93 16.63 -20.39
N GLU A 279 18.01 17.29 -19.97
CA GLU A 279 18.80 16.96 -18.76
C GLU A 279 17.95 16.81 -17.47
N ALA A 280 16.78 17.43 -17.41
CA ALA A 280 15.84 17.32 -16.29
C ALA A 280 15.30 15.89 -16.04
N LEU A 281 15.32 15.01 -17.06
CA LEU A 281 14.92 13.59 -16.94
C LEU A 281 16.14 12.73 -16.63
N ALA A 282 17.17 13.29 -15.96
CA ALA A 282 18.47 12.68 -15.69
C ALA A 282 18.36 11.15 -15.52
N ILE A 283 18.60 10.45 -16.63
CA ILE A 283 18.58 9.01 -16.68
C ILE A 283 19.88 8.59 -16.01
N THR A 284 19.81 8.20 -14.74
CA THR A 284 20.97 7.61 -14.09
C THR A 284 21.32 6.34 -14.86
N GLU A 285 22.59 6.17 -15.24
CA GLU A 285 23.11 4.89 -15.75
C GLU A 285 23.17 3.85 -14.62
N THR A 286 22.05 3.65 -13.93
CA THR A 286 21.89 2.52 -13.02
C THR A 286 21.79 1.26 -13.86
N SER A 287 22.56 0.23 -13.50
CA SER A 287 22.39 -1.11 -14.04
C SER A 287 20.92 -1.52 -13.93
N PRO A 288 20.34 -2.20 -14.94
CA PRO A 288 18.94 -2.61 -14.91
C PRO A 288 18.64 -3.30 -13.57
N SER A 289 17.62 -2.82 -12.85
CA SER A 289 17.27 -3.43 -11.57
C SER A 289 16.62 -4.78 -11.86
N HIS A 290 17.42 -5.84 -11.96
CA HIS A 290 16.91 -7.20 -12.23
C HIS A 290 16.03 -7.78 -11.11
N LYS A 291 15.91 -7.07 -9.98
CA LYS A 291 15.16 -7.54 -8.82
C LYS A 291 13.70 -7.13 -8.93
N GLU A 292 12.86 -8.09 -9.31
CA GLU A 292 11.40 -7.99 -9.16
C GLU A 292 11.07 -7.60 -7.71
N GLN A 293 10.26 -6.55 -7.53
CA GLN A 293 9.84 -6.10 -6.20
C GLN A 293 8.33 -6.26 -6.05
N ARG A 294 7.94 -7.10 -5.10
CA ARG A 294 6.55 -7.39 -4.81
C ARG A 294 6.22 -7.01 -3.37
N LYS A 295 5.43 -5.95 -3.19
CA LYS A 295 4.88 -5.51 -1.90
C LYS A 295 3.37 -5.72 -1.89
N VAL A 296 2.93 -6.98 -1.94
CA VAL A 296 1.50 -7.34 -1.95
C VAL A 296 1.07 -8.20 -0.75
N THR A 297 1.95 -8.43 0.22
CA THR A 297 1.68 -9.27 1.40
C THR A 297 0.52 -8.77 2.27
N ARG A 298 0.15 -7.49 2.13
CA ARG A 298 -0.94 -6.86 2.87
C ARG A 298 -2.28 -6.92 2.13
N LEU A 299 -2.28 -7.35 0.88
CA LEU A 299 -3.49 -7.46 0.08
C LEU A 299 -4.38 -8.63 0.57
N PRO A 300 -5.70 -8.58 0.31
CA PRO A 300 -6.60 -9.69 0.57
C PRO A 300 -6.13 -10.98 -0.12
N ALA A 301 -6.01 -12.07 0.64
CA ALA A 301 -5.61 -13.38 0.16
C ALA A 301 -6.51 -14.48 0.72
N GLY A 302 -6.50 -15.67 0.11
CA GLY A 302 -7.25 -16.83 0.58
C GLY A 302 -8.77 -16.59 0.62
N GLU A 303 -9.41 -16.97 1.72
CA GLU A 303 -10.87 -16.84 1.92
C GLU A 303 -11.37 -15.39 1.87
N ALA A 304 -10.50 -14.41 2.21
CA ALA A 304 -10.85 -13.00 2.16
C ALA A 304 -11.23 -12.53 0.75
N ILE A 305 -10.64 -13.15 -0.28
CA ILE A 305 -10.97 -12.85 -1.68
C ILE A 305 -12.43 -13.21 -1.95
N THR A 306 -12.82 -14.45 -1.63
CA THR A 306 -14.19 -14.94 -1.85
C THR A 306 -15.21 -14.11 -1.07
N ALA A 307 -14.89 -13.76 0.18
CA ALA A 307 -15.74 -12.92 1.01
C ALA A 307 -15.93 -11.52 0.40
N MET A 308 -14.86 -10.91 -0.12
CA MET A 308 -14.90 -9.57 -0.72
C MET A 308 -15.60 -9.54 -2.07
N VAL A 309 -15.41 -10.55 -2.92
CA VAL A 309 -16.06 -10.60 -4.24
C VAL A 309 -17.57 -10.80 -4.13
N SER A 310 -18.03 -11.48 -3.07
CA SER A 310 -19.45 -11.77 -2.87
C SER A 310 -20.31 -10.55 -2.51
N LYS A 311 -19.69 -9.43 -2.09
CA LYS A 311 -20.41 -8.26 -1.53
C LYS A 311 -19.78 -6.95 -1.99
N GLU A 312 -20.57 -5.89 -1.91
CA GLU A 312 -20.07 -4.52 -2.04
C GLU A 312 -19.17 -4.14 -0.85
N LEU A 313 -18.31 -3.15 -1.07
CA LEU A 313 -17.34 -2.71 -0.06
C LEU A 313 -18.04 -2.18 1.19
N PRO A 314 -17.78 -2.77 2.37
CA PRO A 314 -18.37 -2.29 3.59
C PRO A 314 -17.76 -0.95 4.01
N PHE A 315 -18.53 -0.17 4.77
CA PHE A 315 -18.02 1.09 5.32
C PHE A 315 -16.86 0.86 6.30
N ILE A 316 -16.96 -0.19 7.12
CA ILE A 316 -15.94 -0.61 8.09
C ILE A 316 -15.46 -2.01 7.72
N ALA A 317 -14.14 -2.21 7.72
CA ALA A 317 -13.55 -3.50 7.41
C ALA A 317 -13.96 -4.53 8.47
N HIS A 318 -14.50 -5.65 8.00
CA HIS A 318 -14.69 -6.83 8.83
C HIS A 318 -13.53 -7.78 8.54
N ALA A 319 -12.81 -8.20 9.58
CA ALA A 319 -11.71 -9.15 9.43
C ALA A 319 -12.24 -10.51 8.94
N ALA A 320 -11.48 -11.17 8.06
CA ALA A 320 -11.86 -12.48 7.52
C ALA A 320 -11.71 -13.58 8.59
N THR A 321 -12.44 -14.68 8.46
CA THR A 321 -12.45 -15.79 9.42
C THR A 321 -11.06 -16.37 9.68
N GLU A 322 -10.20 -16.45 8.65
CA GLU A 322 -8.81 -16.90 8.80
C GLU A 322 -7.95 -15.98 9.67
N GLU A 323 -8.18 -14.66 9.64
CA GLU A 323 -7.46 -13.70 10.48
C GLU A 323 -7.77 -13.91 11.97
N PHE A 324 -8.98 -14.40 12.25
CA PHE A 324 -9.38 -14.77 13.60
C PHE A 324 -8.88 -16.14 14.04
N LYS A 325 -8.52 -17.05 13.12
CA LYS A 325 -8.13 -18.42 13.48
C LYS A 325 -6.95 -18.46 14.43
N GLY A 326 -5.89 -17.68 14.12
CA GLY A 326 -4.72 -17.57 14.99
C GLY A 326 -5.06 -16.94 16.35
N LEU A 327 -5.91 -15.92 16.36
CA LEU A 327 -6.38 -15.30 17.60
C LEU A 327 -7.18 -16.28 18.46
N TYR A 328 -8.13 -17.02 17.87
CA TYR A 328 -8.93 -18.01 18.61
C TYR A 328 -8.09 -19.17 19.13
N GLN A 329 -7.09 -19.60 18.37
CA GLN A 329 -6.16 -20.63 18.84
C GLN A 329 -5.38 -20.12 20.06
N LEU A 330 -4.82 -18.91 19.99
CA LEU A 330 -4.13 -18.27 21.11
C LEU A 330 -5.06 -18.09 22.32
N LEU A 331 -6.30 -17.64 22.12
CA LEU A 331 -7.27 -17.47 23.21
C LEU A 331 -7.66 -18.80 23.86
N ARG A 332 -7.79 -19.88 23.08
CA ARG A 332 -8.05 -21.23 23.61
C ARG A 332 -6.86 -21.74 24.41
N GLU A 333 -5.64 -21.57 23.90
CA GLU A 333 -4.41 -21.93 24.62
C GLU A 333 -4.32 -21.16 25.95
N ASN A 334 -4.58 -19.84 25.93
CA ASN A 334 -4.61 -18.98 27.12
C ASN A 334 -5.72 -19.33 28.12
N ALA A 335 -6.84 -19.90 27.65
CA ALA A 335 -7.96 -20.32 28.49
C ALA A 335 -7.74 -21.68 29.15
N THR A 336 -6.69 -22.41 28.78
CA THR A 336 -6.40 -23.75 29.32
C THR A 336 -5.34 -23.69 30.42
N THR A 337 -5.57 -24.45 31.49
CA THR A 337 -4.60 -24.57 32.58
C THR A 337 -3.38 -25.36 32.10
N SER A 338 -2.28 -24.65 31.84
CA SER A 338 -1.00 -25.25 31.45
C SER A 338 -0.07 -25.49 32.65
N PRO A 339 0.90 -26.41 32.56
CA PRO A 339 1.92 -26.58 33.60
C PRO A 339 2.69 -25.28 33.87
N ALA A 340 2.99 -24.51 32.83
CA ALA A 340 3.65 -23.21 32.94
C ALA A 340 2.79 -22.18 33.71
N PHE A 341 1.47 -22.18 33.47
CA PHE A 341 0.54 -21.34 34.24
C PHE A 341 0.60 -21.69 35.73
N LEU A 342 0.55 -22.99 36.08
CA LEU A 342 0.59 -23.44 37.48
C LEU A 342 1.91 -23.07 38.17
N THR A 343 3.05 -23.29 37.50
CA THR A 343 4.37 -22.96 38.08
C THR A 343 4.53 -21.46 38.30
N LEU A 344 4.18 -20.64 37.28
CA LEU A 344 4.23 -19.18 37.40
C LEU A 344 3.26 -18.66 38.47
N MET A 345 2.08 -19.27 38.62
CA MET A 345 1.13 -18.92 39.67
C MET A 345 1.71 -19.13 41.07
N VAL A 346 2.32 -20.31 41.30
CA VAL A 346 2.93 -20.65 42.59
C VAL A 346 4.11 -19.71 42.88
N LEU A 347 5.00 -19.52 41.92
CA LEU A 347 6.16 -18.64 42.08
C LEU A 347 5.75 -17.18 42.33
N SER A 348 4.78 -16.66 41.57
CA SER A 348 4.23 -15.31 41.76
C SER A 348 3.60 -15.17 43.15
N THR A 349 2.83 -16.17 43.61
CA THR A 349 2.19 -16.15 44.93
C THR A 349 3.20 -16.15 46.07
N LEU A 350 4.25 -16.98 45.98
CA LEU A 350 5.31 -17.02 46.99
C LEU A 350 6.10 -15.71 47.00
N LEU A 351 6.44 -15.17 45.83
CA LEU A 351 7.13 -13.89 45.70
C LEU A 351 6.29 -12.73 46.26
N ALA A 352 4.98 -12.72 45.98
CA ALA A 352 4.04 -11.75 46.53
C ALA A 352 3.96 -11.85 48.06
N SER A 353 3.89 -13.07 48.60
CA SER A 353 3.84 -13.31 50.05
C SER A 353 5.09 -12.75 50.74
N ILE A 354 6.28 -13.06 50.21
CA ILE A 354 7.55 -12.54 50.72
C ILE A 354 7.62 -11.02 50.55
N GLY A 355 7.19 -10.48 49.41
CA GLY A 355 7.18 -9.03 49.14
C GLY A 355 6.29 -8.24 50.10
N LEU A 356 5.12 -8.79 50.44
CA LEU A 356 4.19 -8.22 51.42
C LEU A 356 4.77 -8.25 52.84
N PHE A 357 5.41 -9.35 53.24
CA PHE A 357 6.09 -9.45 54.53
C PHE A 357 7.33 -8.56 54.63
N ALA A 358 8.08 -8.41 53.54
CA ALA A 358 9.23 -7.52 53.44
C ALA A 358 8.85 -6.04 53.26
N ASN A 359 7.55 -5.72 53.14
CA ASN A 359 7.03 -4.38 52.85
C ASN A 359 7.72 -3.73 51.62
N SER A 360 7.96 -4.51 50.57
CA SER A 360 8.76 -4.10 49.40
C SER A 360 7.90 -4.00 48.14
N ALA A 361 7.50 -2.76 47.82
CA ALA A 361 6.71 -2.47 46.62
C ALA A 361 7.34 -3.01 45.30
N PRO A 362 8.67 -2.90 45.05
CA PRO A 362 9.28 -3.45 43.84
C PRO A 362 9.13 -4.97 43.70
N VAL A 363 9.22 -5.71 44.81
CA VAL A 363 9.07 -7.18 44.80
C VAL A 363 7.62 -7.57 44.54
N ILE A 364 6.67 -6.84 45.12
CA ILE A 364 5.23 -7.03 44.88
C ILE A 364 4.90 -6.75 43.41
N ILE A 365 5.43 -5.67 42.82
CA ILE A 365 5.25 -5.36 41.40
C ILE A 365 5.90 -6.45 40.52
N GLY A 366 7.07 -6.97 40.90
CA GLY A 366 7.69 -8.10 40.21
C GLY A 366 6.81 -9.36 40.20
N ALA A 367 6.17 -9.66 41.33
CA ALA A 367 5.22 -10.78 41.43
C ALA A 367 3.99 -10.58 40.52
N MET A 368 3.48 -9.35 40.42
CA MET A 368 2.35 -9.01 39.55
C MET A 368 2.65 -9.19 38.06
N ILE A 369 3.86 -8.81 37.63
CA ILE A 369 4.30 -9.00 36.24
C ILE A 369 4.45 -10.49 35.92
N LEU A 370 4.86 -11.30 36.90
CA LEU A 370 5.02 -12.74 36.75
C LEU A 370 3.68 -13.51 36.74
N ALA A 371 2.62 -12.92 37.29
CA ALA A 371 1.33 -13.57 37.44
C ALA A 371 0.64 -13.81 36.07
N PRO A 372 0.31 -15.06 35.71
CA PRO A 372 -0.21 -15.38 34.38
C PRO A 372 -1.75 -15.18 34.26
N LEU A 373 -2.40 -14.46 35.18
CA LEU A 373 -3.86 -14.32 35.24
C LEU A 373 -4.46 -13.52 34.08
N MET A 374 -3.72 -12.59 33.49
CA MET A 374 -4.23 -11.75 32.40
C MET A 374 -4.68 -12.57 31.17
N ALA A 375 -3.95 -13.63 30.84
CA ALA A 375 -4.24 -14.48 29.68
C ALA A 375 -5.66 -15.10 29.74
N PRO A 376 -6.06 -15.83 30.80
CA PRO A 376 -7.42 -16.37 30.92
C PRO A 376 -8.49 -15.28 31.14
N ILE A 377 -8.19 -14.12 31.73
CA ILE A 377 -9.14 -13.00 31.86
C ILE A 377 -9.52 -12.43 30.49
N ILE A 378 -8.54 -12.26 29.59
CA ILE A 378 -8.77 -11.80 28.22
C ILE A 378 -9.61 -12.83 27.45
N SER A 379 -9.28 -14.12 27.57
CA SER A 379 -10.07 -15.20 26.96
C SER A 379 -11.51 -15.25 27.48
N LEU A 380 -11.72 -15.04 28.79
CA LEU A 380 -13.06 -14.95 29.38
C LEU A 380 -13.87 -13.79 28.80
N SER A 381 -13.24 -12.61 28.69
CA SER A 381 -13.88 -11.42 28.14
C SER A 381 -14.30 -11.63 26.68
N MET A 382 -13.44 -12.26 25.88
CA MET A 382 -13.77 -12.60 24.49
C MET A 382 -14.87 -13.67 24.39
N ALA A 383 -14.85 -14.67 25.28
CA ALA A 383 -15.91 -15.68 25.36
C ALA A 383 -17.28 -15.05 25.64
N LEU A 384 -17.34 -14.05 26.53
CA LEU A 384 -18.55 -13.29 26.80
C LEU A 384 -19.00 -12.45 25.59
N ALA A 385 -18.06 -11.73 24.95
CA ALA A 385 -18.38 -10.90 23.78
C ALA A 385 -18.90 -11.70 22.58
N ARG A 386 -18.43 -12.95 22.41
CA ARG A 386 -18.83 -13.84 21.32
C ARG A 386 -19.87 -14.89 21.71
N GLN A 387 -20.20 -14.98 22.99
CA GLN A 387 -21.12 -15.97 23.55
C GLN A 387 -20.64 -17.43 23.31
N ASP A 388 -19.34 -17.68 23.38
CA ASP A 388 -18.73 -19.02 23.24
C ASP A 388 -18.69 -19.73 24.62
N SER A 389 -19.62 -20.66 24.84
CA SER A 389 -19.76 -21.38 26.11
C SER A 389 -18.55 -22.26 26.45
N ASN A 390 -17.86 -22.80 25.44
CA ASN A 390 -16.72 -23.69 25.66
C ASN A 390 -15.51 -22.87 26.14
N LEU A 391 -15.25 -21.73 25.51
CA LEU A 391 -14.17 -20.83 25.92
C LEU A 391 -14.46 -20.20 27.29
N LEU A 392 -15.74 -19.88 27.56
CA LEU A 392 -16.18 -19.33 28.84
C LEU A 392 -15.90 -20.30 30.00
N THR A 393 -16.36 -21.54 29.88
CA THR A 393 -16.20 -22.56 30.92
C THR A 393 -14.73 -22.93 31.15
N ALA A 394 -13.93 -23.04 30.08
CA ALA A 394 -12.49 -23.25 30.19
C ALA A 394 -11.80 -22.12 30.97
N SER A 395 -12.06 -20.86 30.59
CA SER A 395 -11.45 -19.70 31.22
C SER A 395 -11.84 -19.58 32.70
N ILE A 396 -13.12 -19.78 33.05
CA ILE A 396 -13.59 -19.79 34.45
C ILE A 396 -12.89 -20.90 35.24
N LYS A 397 -12.80 -22.11 34.69
CA LYS A 397 -12.12 -23.23 35.36
C LYS A 397 -10.66 -22.90 35.63
N THR A 398 -9.95 -22.33 34.66
CA THR A 398 -8.55 -21.93 34.85
C THR A 398 -8.39 -20.84 35.91
N LEU A 399 -9.25 -19.82 35.91
CA LEU A 399 -9.24 -18.77 36.94
C LEU A 399 -9.50 -19.34 38.34
N LEU A 400 -10.49 -20.22 38.49
CA LEU A 400 -10.76 -20.89 39.76
C LEU A 400 -9.59 -21.76 40.20
N THR A 401 -8.97 -22.52 39.30
CA THR A 401 -7.78 -23.31 39.64
C THR A 401 -6.62 -22.43 40.11
N GLY A 402 -6.39 -21.29 39.44
CA GLY A 402 -5.36 -20.32 39.85
C GLY A 402 -5.66 -19.70 41.21
N LEU A 403 -6.92 -19.33 41.47
CA LEU A 403 -7.39 -18.78 42.75
C LEU A 403 -7.14 -19.76 43.90
N PHE A 404 -7.62 -21.00 43.77
CA PHE A 404 -7.45 -22.00 44.84
C PHE A 404 -5.98 -22.36 45.06
N LEU A 405 -5.19 -22.44 43.99
CA LEU A 405 -3.77 -22.71 44.09
C LEU A 405 -3.03 -21.57 44.80
N SER A 406 -3.28 -20.33 44.39
CA SER A 406 -2.68 -19.15 45.01
C SER A 406 -3.08 -19.04 46.49
N LEU A 407 -4.36 -19.20 46.81
CA LEU A 407 -4.84 -19.18 48.19
C LEU A 407 -4.18 -20.26 49.05
N GLY A 408 -4.06 -21.49 48.53
CA GLY A 408 -3.43 -22.60 49.22
C GLY A 408 -1.94 -22.36 49.51
N PHE A 409 -1.19 -21.87 48.53
CA PHE A 409 0.23 -21.56 48.70
C PHE A 409 0.47 -20.32 49.57
N ALA A 410 -0.36 -19.28 49.45
CA ALA A 410 -0.30 -18.11 50.32
C ALA A 410 -0.60 -18.48 51.78
N ALA A 411 -1.60 -19.31 52.03
CA ALA A 411 -1.91 -19.82 53.36
C ALA A 411 -0.75 -20.65 53.93
N CYS A 412 -0.16 -21.53 53.13
CA CYS A 412 1.02 -22.31 53.53
C CYS A 412 2.22 -21.41 53.85
N ALA A 413 2.51 -20.42 53.01
CA ALA A 413 3.58 -19.46 53.23
C ALA A 413 3.36 -18.63 54.51
N SER A 414 2.12 -18.18 54.76
CA SER A 414 1.76 -17.44 55.96
C SER A 414 1.81 -18.31 57.23
N PHE A 415 1.53 -19.61 57.12
CA PHE A 415 1.66 -20.55 58.24
C PHE A 415 3.12 -20.79 58.63
N ILE A 416 4.02 -20.85 57.64
CA ILE A 416 5.46 -21.03 57.87
C ILE A 416 6.09 -19.74 58.44
N MET A 417 5.59 -18.57 58.04
CA MET A 417 6.10 -17.26 58.45
C MET A 417 5.02 -16.43 59.18
N PRO A 418 4.66 -16.79 60.42
CA PRO A 418 3.70 -16.03 61.20
C PRO A 418 4.28 -14.68 61.64
N MET A 419 3.75 -13.59 61.10
CA MET A 419 4.08 -12.22 61.47
C MET A 419 2.84 -11.52 62.00
N GLU A 420 2.91 -10.95 63.20
CA GLU A 420 1.75 -10.34 63.88
C GLU A 420 1.50 -8.87 63.49
N THR A 421 2.41 -8.24 62.73
CA THR A 421 2.32 -6.82 62.37
C THR A 421 1.90 -6.63 60.91
N VAL A 422 0.82 -5.87 60.71
CA VAL A 422 0.31 -5.51 59.38
C VAL A 422 1.24 -4.48 58.74
N THR A 423 1.82 -4.79 57.58
CA THR A 423 2.67 -3.87 56.83
C THR A 423 1.84 -2.84 56.06
N SER A 424 2.44 -1.71 55.68
CA SER A 424 1.76 -0.66 54.93
C SER A 424 1.25 -1.14 53.56
N GLU A 425 2.00 -2.03 52.90
CA GLU A 425 1.58 -2.62 51.61
C GLU A 425 0.39 -3.59 51.76
N ILE A 426 0.29 -4.30 52.88
CA ILE A 426 -0.88 -5.14 53.19
C ILE A 426 -2.10 -4.25 53.48
N ALA A 427 -1.93 -3.21 54.31
CA ALA A 427 -3.01 -2.29 54.67
C ALA A 427 -3.58 -1.56 53.44
N ALA A 428 -2.72 -1.14 52.50
CA ALA A 428 -3.11 -0.46 51.27
C ALA A 428 -3.98 -1.34 50.34
N ARG A 429 -3.93 -2.68 50.47
CA ARG A 429 -4.68 -3.63 49.63
C ARG A 429 -5.96 -4.16 50.28
N LEU A 430 -6.15 -3.92 51.58
CA LEU A 430 -7.37 -4.29 52.32
C LEU A 430 -8.54 -3.32 52.10
N SER A 431 -8.28 -2.12 51.58
CA SER A 431 -9.27 -1.05 51.45
C SER A 431 -9.34 -0.46 50.03
N PRO A 432 -9.83 -1.24 49.04
CA PRO A 432 -9.99 -0.73 47.68
C PRO A 432 -11.01 0.42 47.64
N SER A 433 -10.73 1.42 46.80
CA SER A 433 -11.57 2.61 46.63
C SER A 433 -12.33 2.59 45.29
N LEU A 434 -13.37 3.43 45.15
CA LEU A 434 -14.05 3.63 43.86
C LEU A 434 -13.11 4.15 42.76
N LEU A 435 -12.04 4.86 43.14
CA LEU A 435 -11.03 5.33 42.20
C LEU A 435 -10.23 4.17 41.61
N ASP A 436 -9.95 3.12 42.41
CA ASP A 436 -9.25 1.92 41.92
C ASP A 436 -10.13 1.19 40.87
N LEU A 437 -11.45 1.14 41.09
CA LEU A 437 -12.38 0.60 40.09
C LEU A 437 -12.37 1.41 38.78
N ALA A 438 -12.37 2.74 38.86
CA ALA A 438 -12.29 3.60 37.69
C ALA A 438 -10.98 3.39 36.91
N VAL A 439 -9.86 3.25 37.63
CA VAL A 439 -8.55 2.94 37.05
C VAL A 439 -8.58 1.58 36.35
N ALA A 440 -9.19 0.55 36.94
CA ALA A 440 -9.33 -0.76 36.30
C ALA A 440 -10.13 -0.70 34.99
N VAL A 441 -11.26 0.01 34.97
CA VAL A 441 -12.09 0.14 33.76
C VAL A 441 -11.35 0.87 32.64
N ILE A 442 -10.72 2.01 32.95
CA ILE A 442 -9.97 2.80 31.95
C ILE A 442 -8.77 2.00 31.43
N SER A 443 -8.05 1.32 32.32
CA SER A 443 -6.91 0.48 31.95
C SER A 443 -7.34 -0.73 31.11
N GLY A 444 -8.49 -1.33 31.42
CA GLY A 444 -9.08 -2.40 30.60
C GLY A 444 -9.41 -1.95 29.17
N ILE A 445 -10.01 -0.76 29.03
CA ILE A 445 -10.27 -0.15 27.70
C ILE A 445 -8.95 0.13 26.96
N ALA A 446 -7.96 0.69 27.65
CA ALA A 446 -6.64 0.95 27.08
C ALA A 446 -5.94 -0.35 26.66
N GLY A 447 -6.05 -1.42 27.46
CA GLY A 447 -5.52 -2.74 27.17
C GLY A 447 -6.18 -3.39 25.97
N ALA A 448 -7.51 -3.33 25.88
CA ALA A 448 -8.25 -3.81 24.71
C ALA A 448 -7.84 -3.06 23.44
N TYR A 449 -7.69 -1.73 23.50
CA TYR A 449 -7.24 -0.92 22.38
C TYR A 449 -5.78 -1.25 21.98
N ALA A 450 -4.90 -1.43 22.96
CA ALA A 450 -3.49 -1.77 22.73
C ALA A 450 -3.35 -3.19 22.14
N HIS A 451 -4.14 -4.14 22.60
CA HIS A 451 -4.15 -5.52 22.10
C HIS A 451 -4.72 -5.63 20.68
N ALA A 452 -5.61 -4.71 20.28
CA ALA A 452 -6.17 -4.65 18.93
C ALA A 452 -5.23 -4.00 17.89
N ARG A 453 -4.14 -3.35 18.32
CA ARG A 453 -3.19 -2.62 17.46
C ARG A 453 -1.79 -3.18 17.67
N ILE A 454 -1.24 -3.86 16.65
CA ILE A 454 0.11 -4.46 16.66
C ILE A 454 1.19 -3.45 17.11
N GLU A 455 1.06 -2.18 16.73
CA GLU A 455 2.01 -1.10 17.08
C GLU A 455 1.91 -0.65 18.55
N ALA A 456 0.77 -0.86 19.21
CA ALA A 456 0.52 -0.45 20.59
C ALA A 456 0.87 -1.55 21.62
N ALA A 457 1.28 -2.75 21.17
CA ALA A 457 1.68 -3.86 22.03
C ALA A 457 2.83 -3.48 23.01
N LYS A 458 3.68 -2.52 22.65
CA LYS A 458 4.74 -1.98 23.54
C LYS A 458 4.19 -1.29 24.80
N SER A 459 2.94 -0.81 24.78
CA SER A 459 2.28 -0.16 25.92
C SER A 459 1.60 -1.13 26.89
N MET A 460 1.51 -2.43 26.54
CA MET A 460 0.82 -3.45 27.33
C MET A 460 1.43 -3.63 28.72
N ALA A 461 2.74 -3.45 28.87
CA ALA A 461 3.40 -3.52 30.16
C ALA A 461 2.88 -2.45 31.13
N GLY A 462 2.67 -1.21 30.65
CA GLY A 462 2.13 -0.12 31.47
C GLY A 462 0.67 -0.33 31.86
N VAL A 463 -0.13 -0.86 30.94
CA VAL A 463 -1.54 -1.22 31.23
C VAL A 463 -1.62 -2.35 32.25
N ALA A 464 -0.77 -3.37 32.14
CA ALA A 464 -0.74 -4.49 33.08
C ALA A 464 -0.43 -4.01 34.50
N ILE A 465 0.55 -3.11 34.67
CA ILE A 465 0.93 -2.54 35.98
C ILE A 465 -0.21 -1.71 36.61
N ALA A 466 -0.96 -0.97 35.79
CA ALA A 466 -2.09 -0.16 36.27
C ALA A 466 -3.26 -1.04 36.77
N VAL A 467 -3.57 -2.13 36.07
CA VAL A 467 -4.65 -3.06 36.46
C VAL A 467 -4.28 -3.84 37.72
N THR A 468 -3.00 -4.21 37.91
CA THR A 468 -2.54 -5.00 39.06
C THR A 468 -2.57 -4.25 40.39
N LYS A 469 -2.82 -2.94 40.41
CA LYS A 469 -3.14 -2.27 41.68
C LYS A 469 -4.52 -2.68 42.21
N VAL A 470 -5.42 -3.09 41.32
CA VAL A 470 -6.84 -3.35 41.59
C VAL A 470 -7.14 -4.84 41.76
N VAL A 471 -6.39 -5.69 41.04
CA VAL A 471 -6.43 -7.16 41.12
C VAL A 471 -5.39 -7.63 42.13
#